data_AF-A0A957DDE2-F1
#
_entry.id   AF-A0A957DDE2-F1
#
_cell.length_a   1.000
_cell.length_b   1.000
_cell.length_c   1.000
_cell.angle_alpha   90.00
_cell.angle_beta   90.00
_cell.angle_gamma   90.00
#
_symmetry.space_group_name_H-M   'P 1'
#
loop_
_entity.id
_entity.type
_entity.pdbx_description
1 polymer ?
#
loop_
_entity_poly.entity_id
_entity_poly.type
_entity_poly.pdbx_seq_one_letter_code
_entity_poly.pdbx_strand_id
1 'polypeptide(L)' 'MSSYLIPATETRVEIRVLNSRFIATIVPAFSVEEARQFVARVREEMGDASHHVPAFLIGHG' A
#
# COMPACT_ATOMS: atom_id res chain seq x y z
N MET A 1 -19.60 4.17 18.84
CA MET A 1 -18.78 3.67 17.71
C MET A 1 -17.48 3.16 18.27
N SER A 2 -17.14 1.89 18.05
CA SER A 2 -15.85 1.35 18.48
C SER A 2 -14.76 1.89 17.55
N SER A 3 -13.72 2.52 18.10
CA SER A 3 -12.53 2.85 17.31
C SER A 3 -11.85 1.56 16.87
N TYR A 4 -11.50 1.45 15.60
CA TYR A 4 -10.67 0.38 15.07
C TYR A 4 -9.27 0.90 14.79
N LEU A 5 -8.29 -0.01 14.82
CA LEU A 5 -6.91 0.35 14.52
C LEU A 5 -6.75 0.59 13.02
N ILE A 6 -6.07 1.68 12.69
CA ILE A 6 -5.62 2.03 11.33
C ILE A 6 -4.11 2.22 11.35
N PRO A 7 -3.43 2.16 10.18
CA PRO A 7 -2.02 2.53 10.10
C PRO A 7 -1.78 3.94 10.63
N ALA A 8 -0.80 4.12 11.52
CA ALA A 8 -0.48 5.43 12.09
C ALA A 8 0.39 6.31 11.16
N THR A 9 1.16 5.68 10.27
CA THR A 9 2.10 6.36 9.36
C THR A 9 2.41 5.48 8.15
N GLU A 10 3.04 6.06 7.13
CA GLU A 10 3.59 5.32 5.99
C GLU A 10 4.67 4.34 6.48
N THR A 11 4.53 3.07 6.13
CA THR A 11 5.49 2.02 6.49
C THR A 11 5.83 1.17 5.28
N ARG A 12 7.12 0.89 5.11
CA ARG A 12 7.64 0.03 4.04
C ARG A 12 8.39 -1.15 4.63
N VAL A 13 8.11 -2.33 4.09
CA VAL A 13 8.79 -3.57 4.43
C VAL A 13 9.19 -4.31 3.17
N GLU A 14 10.32 -5.00 3.25
CA GLU A 14 10.85 -5.83 2.17
C GLU A 14 10.99 -7.27 2.67
N ILE A 15 10.63 -8.21 1.81
CA ILE A 15 11.05 -9.61 1.95
C ILE A 15 11.69 -10.09 0.65
N ARG A 16 12.53 -11.12 0.75
CA ARG A 16 13.11 -11.83 -0.39
C ARG A 16 12.66 -13.28 -0.36
N VAL A 17 12.20 -13.78 -1.51
CA VAL A 17 11.84 -15.18 -1.71
C VAL A 17 12.56 -15.65 -2.97
N LEU A 18 13.53 -16.55 -2.81
CA LEU A 18 14.46 -16.94 -3.87
C LEU A 18 15.14 -15.69 -4.46
N ASN A 19 15.09 -15.52 -5.78
CA ASN A 19 15.65 -14.38 -6.51
C ASN A 19 14.67 -13.20 -6.66
N SER A 20 13.49 -13.27 -6.03
CA SER A 20 12.46 -12.23 -6.11
C SER A 20 12.46 -11.34 -4.88
N ARG A 21 12.31 -10.03 -5.12
CA ARG A 21 12.17 -9.00 -4.08
C ARG A 21 10.73 -8.53 -4.02
N PHE A 22 10.14 -8.54 -2.83
CA PHE A 22 8.79 -8.06 -2.58
C PHE A 22 8.85 -6.87 -1.64
N ILE A 23 8.38 -5.72 -2.11
CA ILE A 23 8.36 -4.47 -1.33
C ILE A 23 6.89 -4.09 -1.12
N ALA A 24 6.44 -4.13 0.13
CA ALA A 24 5.11 -3.69 0.51
C ALA A 24 5.20 -2.29 1.13
N THR A 25 4.33 -1.39 0.70
CA THR A 25 4.19 -0.04 1.28
C THR A 25 2.75 0.15 1.70
N ILE A 26 2.53 0.52 2.96
CA ILE A 26 1.21 0.78 3.53
C ILE A 26 1.13 2.22 4.02
N VAL A 27 -0.02 2.87 3.82
CA VAL A 27 -0.32 4.23 4.30
C VAL A 27 -1.72 4.27 4.91
N PRO A 28 -1.99 5.15 5.88
CA PRO A 28 -3.37 5.56 6.16
C PRO A 28 -3.96 6.24 4.91
N ALA A 29 -5.18 5.86 4.56
CA ALA A 29 -5.96 6.49 3.49
C ALA A 29 -7.41 6.67 3.96
N PHE A 30 -7.97 7.85 3.70
CA PHE A 30 -9.30 8.25 4.18
C PHE A 30 -10.31 8.41 3.05
N SER A 31 -9.87 8.21 1.80
CA SER A 31 -10.73 8.16 0.62
C SER A 31 -10.21 7.17 -0.42
N VAL A 32 -11.09 6.75 -1.33
CA VAL A 32 -10.71 5.92 -2.49
C VAL A 32 -9.74 6.68 -3.39
N GLU A 33 -9.89 8.00 -3.50
CA GLU A 33 -9.02 8.85 -4.31
C GLU A 33 -7.59 8.86 -3.76
N GLU A 34 -7.41 9.10 -2.45
CA GLU A 34 -6.11 9.03 -1.79
C GLU A 34 -5.45 7.66 -1.99
N ALA A 35 -6.21 6.57 -1.86
CA ALA A 35 -5.71 5.23 -2.10
C ALA A 35 -5.23 5.04 -3.55
N ARG A 36 -5.98 5.52 -4.55
CA ARG A 36 -5.61 5.43 -5.96
C ARG A 36 -4.38 6.27 -6.30
N GLN A 37 -4.28 7.48 -5.75
CA GLN A 37 -3.11 8.35 -5.91
C GLN A 37 -1.86 7.71 -5.32
N PHE A 38 -1.98 7.08 -4.15
CA PHE A 38 -0.87 6.34 -3.56
C PHE A 38 -0.44 5.15 -4.41
N VAL A 39 -1.38 4.37 -4.93
CA VAL A 39 -1.07 3.26 -5.85
C VAL A 39 -0.33 3.77 -7.10
N ALA A 40 -0.76 4.90 -7.68
CA ALA A 40 -0.07 5.51 -8.81
C ALA A 40 1.38 5.92 -8.46
N ARG A 41 1.56 6.59 -7.31
CA ARG A 41 2.89 6.98 -6.79
C ARG A 41 3.83 5.77 -6.66
N VAL A 42 3.37 4.66 -6.08
CA VAL A 42 4.20 3.45 -5.92
C VAL A 42 4.52 2.81 -7.27
N ARG A 43 3.61 2.87 -8.25
CA ARG A 43 3.87 2.37 -9.61
C ARG A 43 4.93 3.18 -10.33
N GLU A 44 4.92 4.49 -10.17
CA GLU A 44 5.95 5.38 -10.72
C GLU A 44 7.30 5.16 -10.03
N GLU A 45 7.30 5.06 -8.69
CA GLU A 45 8.52 4.83 -7.90
C GLU A 45 9.20 3.49 -8.24
N MET A 46 8.40 2.45 -8.47
CA MET A 46 8.86 1.08 -8.70
C MET A 46 8.60 0.64 -10.15
N GLY A 47 8.86 1.52 -11.12
CA GLY A 47 8.54 1.28 -12.53
C GLY A 47 9.25 0.06 -13.18
N ASP A 48 10.28 -0.49 -12.52
CA ASP A 48 11.00 -1.69 -12.94
C ASP A 48 10.46 -2.99 -12.31
N ALA A 49 9.45 -2.91 -11.44
CA ALA A 49 8.86 -4.06 -10.80
C ALA A 49 8.08 -4.93 -11.81
N SER A 50 8.23 -6.24 -11.71
CA SER A 50 7.51 -7.17 -12.59
C SER A 50 6.00 -7.15 -12.39
N HIS A 51 5.54 -6.85 -11.17
CA HIS A 51 4.12 -6.79 -10.81
C HIS A 51 3.84 -5.69 -9.80
N HIS A 52 2.66 -5.07 -9.92
CA HIS A 52 2.08 -4.20 -8.90
C HIS A 52 0.71 -4.75 -8.52
N VAL A 53 0.54 -5.14 -7.25
CA VAL A 53 -0.70 -5.77 -6.76
C VAL A 53 -1.27 -4.91 -5.63
N PRO A 54 -2.07 -3.88 -5.93
CA PRO A 54 -2.63 -2.98 -4.93
C PRO A 54 -3.84 -3.59 -4.21
N ALA A 55 -4.01 -3.22 -2.95
CA ALA A 55 -5.21 -3.45 -2.16
C ALA A 55 -5.47 -2.26 -1.25
N PHE A 56 -6.73 -1.90 -1.01
CA PHE A 56 -7.11 -0.87 -0.04
C PHE A 56 -8.47 -1.19 0.59
N LEU A 57 -8.66 -0.70 1.81
CA LEU A 57 -9.93 -0.73 2.54
C LEU A 57 -10.24 0.71 2.98
N ILE A 58 -11.35 1.26 2.50
CA ILE A 58 -11.81 2.61 2.84
C ILE A 58 -13.19 2.51 3.45
N GLY A 59 -13.29 2.86 4.74
CA GLY A 59 -14.48 2.59 5.55
C GLY A 59 -14.71 1.10 5.80
N HIS A 60 -15.82 0.83 6.48
CA HIS A 60 -16.38 -0.50 6.68
C HIS A 60 -17.87 -0.31 6.97
N GLY A 61 -18.76 -1.11 6.38
CA GLY A 61 -20.19 -1.18 6.74
C GLY A 61 -20.93 0.16 6.88
#